data_AF-A0AA37MSK7-F1
#
_entry.id   AF-A0AA37MSK7-F1
#
_cell.length_a   1.000
_cell.length_b   1.000
_cell.length_c   1.000
_cell.angle_alpha   90.00
_cell.angle_beta   90.00
_cell.angle_gamma   90.00
#
_symmetry.space_group_name_H-M   'P 1'
#
loop_
_entity.id
_entity.type
_entity.pdbx_description
1 polymer ?
#
loop_
_entity_poly.entity_id
_entity_poly.type
_entity_poly.pdbx_seq_one_letter_code
_entity_poly.pdbx_strand_id
1 'polypeptide(L)'
;MNLKKLSVFAGSAGMALSLVLIPALQAHAAASDADASGATMSKQELKAQKKAESKARRAKKNAELSTLEKNGYNPGGSQTNYPQNLQNAQQKAAGQKPTNAPAVAP
;
A
#
# COMPACT_ATOMS: atom_id res chain seq x y z
N MET A 1 3.14 62.34 -6.23
CA MET A 1 3.89 62.24 -4.95
C MET A 1 3.29 61.12 -4.12
N ASN A 2 4.16 60.26 -3.59
CA ASN A 2 3.83 59.05 -2.83
C ASN A 2 3.24 59.37 -1.45
N LEU A 3 2.22 58.62 -1.01
CA LEU A 3 2.06 58.31 0.41
C LEU A 3 1.86 56.80 0.59
N LYS A 4 2.90 56.20 1.15
CA LYS A 4 2.91 54.85 1.70
C LYS A 4 2.38 54.92 3.15
N LYS A 5 1.77 53.82 3.60
CA LYS A 5 1.82 53.21 4.96
C LYS A 5 0.53 53.21 5.81
N LEU A 6 0.16 51.96 6.14
CA LEU A 6 -0.26 51.42 7.44
C LEU A 6 -1.63 51.80 8.02
N SER A 7 -2.50 50.78 8.09
CA SER A 7 -3.22 50.47 9.32
C SER A 7 -3.38 48.95 9.48
N VAL A 8 -2.82 48.43 10.57
CA VAL A 8 -3.04 47.11 11.16
C VAL A 8 -3.82 47.35 12.44
N PHE A 9 -5.02 46.77 12.57
CA PHE A 9 -5.81 46.40 13.77
C PHE A 9 -7.27 46.27 13.27
N ALA A 10 -8.19 45.40 13.69
CA ALA A 10 -8.35 44.51 14.84
C ALA A 10 -9.61 43.67 14.56
N GLY A 11 -9.78 42.52 15.21
CA GLY A 11 -11.07 41.82 15.27
C GLY A 11 -10.87 40.31 15.45
N SER A 12 -10.56 39.86 16.67
CA SER A 12 -11.53 39.19 17.57
C SER A 12 -11.88 37.78 17.09
N ALA A 13 -11.20 36.75 17.60
CA ALA A 13 -11.55 36.04 18.85
C ALA A 13 -12.66 35.00 18.66
N GLY A 14 -12.31 33.74 18.92
CA GLY A 14 -13.24 32.73 19.41
C GLY A 14 -13.89 31.82 18.36
N MET A 15 -13.14 30.85 17.83
CA MET A 15 -13.75 29.56 17.47
C MET A 15 -13.37 28.56 18.56
N ALA A 16 -14.34 28.31 19.43
CA ALA A 16 -14.25 27.41 20.56
C ALA A 16 -13.87 25.99 20.09
N LEU A 17 -12.77 25.49 20.64
CA LEU A 17 -12.42 24.08 20.66
C LEU A 17 -13.37 23.38 21.64
N SER A 18 -14.54 22.98 21.16
CA SER A 18 -15.47 22.17 21.94
C SER A 18 -15.01 20.71 21.92
N LEU A 19 -14.32 20.31 23.00
CA LEU A 19 -14.14 18.91 23.39
C LEU A 19 -15.54 18.30 23.62
N VAL A 20 -16.00 17.46 22.70
CA VAL A 20 -17.15 16.58 22.96
C VAL A 20 -16.61 15.27 23.54
N LEU A 21 -17.00 15.02 24.78
CA LEU A 21 -16.87 13.77 25.51
C LEU A 21 -17.40 12.60 24.67
N ILE A 22 -16.57 11.59 24.41
CA ILE A 22 -17.01 10.31 23.85
C ILE A 22 -17.66 9.52 25.00
N PRO A 23 -18.96 9.19 24.95
CA PRO A 23 -19.47 8.11 25.79
C PRO A 23 -18.95 6.80 25.19
N ALA A 24 -18.05 6.14 25.91
CA ALA A 24 -17.85 4.72 25.74
C ALA A 24 -19.19 4.01 25.99
N LEU A 25 -19.40 2.90 25.27
CA LEU A 25 -20.48 1.92 25.43
C LEU A 25 -21.75 2.18 24.61
N GLN A 26 -21.67 1.93 23.31
CA GLN A 26 -22.82 1.44 22.55
C GLN A 26 -22.47 0.10 21.92
N ALA A 27 -23.20 -0.91 22.38
CA ALA A 27 -23.15 -2.29 21.95
C ALA A 27 -23.27 -2.38 20.42
N HIS A 28 -22.27 -2.97 19.76
CA HIS A 28 -22.34 -3.34 18.35
C HIS A 28 -23.18 -4.61 18.19
N ALA A 29 -24.48 -4.49 18.45
CA ALA A 29 -25.47 -5.52 18.21
C ALA A 29 -26.77 -4.87 17.72
N ALA A 30 -26.79 -4.44 16.46
CA ALA A 30 -27.98 -4.37 15.63
C ALA A 30 -27.61 -4.01 14.17
N ALA A 31 -28.24 -4.73 13.25
CA ALA A 31 -28.36 -4.46 11.82
C ALA A 31 -27.04 -4.55 11.01
N SER A 32 -26.71 -5.69 10.41
CA SER A 32 -27.36 -6.24 9.20
C SER A 32 -27.53 -5.18 8.11
N ASP A 33 -26.78 -5.38 7.03
CA ASP A 33 -27.05 -4.90 5.69
C ASP A 33 -27.01 -3.38 5.48
N ALA A 34 -25.79 -2.82 5.46
CA ALA A 34 -25.54 -1.54 4.81
C ALA A 34 -24.52 -1.72 3.68
N ASP A 35 -25.03 -1.50 2.47
CA ASP A 35 -24.33 -1.34 1.19
C ASP A 35 -23.92 -2.60 0.42
N ALA A 36 -24.93 -3.40 0.06
CA ALA A 36 -24.95 -4.03 -1.25
C ALA A 36 -25.92 -3.25 -2.15
N SER A 37 -25.50 -2.06 -2.61
CA SER A 37 -26.06 -1.48 -3.83
C SER A 37 -25.64 -2.36 -5.01
N GLY A 38 -26.29 -3.52 -5.11
CA GLY A 38 -26.06 -4.54 -6.11
C GLY A 38 -26.61 -4.07 -7.44
N ALA A 39 -25.85 -3.21 -8.13
CA ALA A 39 -25.97 -3.12 -9.57
C ALA A 39 -25.82 -4.56 -10.09
N THR A 40 -26.88 -5.09 -10.70
CA THR A 40 -26.89 -6.41 -11.32
C THR A 40 -26.01 -6.36 -12.56
N MET A 41 -24.70 -6.37 -12.33
CA MET A 41 -23.70 -6.46 -13.38
C MET A 41 -24.02 -7.73 -14.17
N SER A 42 -24.18 -7.55 -15.47
CA SER A 42 -24.33 -8.66 -16.39
C SER A 42 -23.17 -9.64 -16.19
N LYS A 43 -23.42 -10.92 -16.48
CA LYS A 43 -22.38 -11.96 -16.43
C LYS A 43 -21.13 -11.59 -17.25
N GLN A 44 -21.30 -10.76 -18.28
CA GLN A 44 -20.23 -10.24 -19.12
C GLN A 44 -19.39 -9.18 -18.39
N GLU A 45 -20.03 -8.22 -17.71
CA GLU A 45 -19.34 -7.19 -16.92
C GLU A 45 -18.54 -7.81 -15.76
N LEU A 46 -19.11 -8.79 -15.04
CA LEU A 46 -18.39 -9.50 -13.98
C LEU A 46 -17.16 -10.26 -14.51
N LYS A 47 -17.28 -10.87 -15.70
CA LYS A 47 -16.13 -11.53 -16.35
C LYS A 47 -15.06 -10.53 -16.77
N ALA A 48 -15.46 -9.37 -17.31
CA ALA A 48 -14.54 -8.30 -17.69
C ALA A 48 -13.78 -7.76 -16.46
N GLN A 49 -14.49 -7.48 -15.37
CA GLN A 49 -13.91 -7.03 -14.10
C GLN A 49 -12.91 -8.06 -13.54
N LYS A 50 -13.31 -9.34 -13.44
CA LYS A 50 -12.41 -10.41 -12.99
C LYS A 50 -11.17 -10.54 -13.88
N LYS A 51 -11.30 -10.34 -15.19
CA LYS A 51 -10.16 -10.37 -16.11
C LYS A 51 -9.22 -9.19 -15.86
N ALA A 52 -9.75 -7.99 -15.67
CA ALA A 52 -8.97 -6.80 -15.35
C ALA A 52 -8.21 -6.97 -14.03
N GLU A 53 -8.90 -7.42 -12.97
CA GLU A 53 -8.30 -7.69 -11.66
C GLU A 53 -7.20 -8.78 -11.75
N SER A 54 -7.48 -9.86 -12.47
CA SER A 54 -6.52 -10.95 -12.69
C SER A 54 -5.27 -10.47 -13.45
N LYS A 55 -5.42 -9.53 -14.40
CA LYS A 55 -4.28 -8.91 -15.09
C LYS A 55 -3.48 -8.02 -14.14
N ALA A 56 -4.15 -7.17 -13.35
CA ALA A 56 -3.50 -6.32 -12.37
C ALA A 56 -2.71 -7.13 -11.32
N ARG A 57 -3.29 -8.23 -10.83
CA ARG A 57 -2.62 -9.15 -9.89
C ARG A 57 -1.39 -9.83 -10.51
N ARG A 58 -1.49 -10.27 -11.77
CA ARG A 58 -0.33 -10.83 -12.49
C ARG A 58 0.77 -9.79 -12.68
N ALA A 59 0.41 -8.56 -13.04
CA ALA A 59 1.39 -7.48 -13.23
C ALA A 59 2.15 -7.19 -11.94
N LYS A 60 1.47 -7.07 -10.80
CA LYS A 60 2.10 -6.90 -9.47
C LYS A 60 3.05 -8.04 -9.14
N LYS A 61 2.56 -9.29 -9.23
CA LYS A 61 3.38 -10.49 -8.96
C LYS A 61 4.60 -10.57 -9.86
N ASN A 62 4.45 -10.27 -11.15
CA ASN A 62 5.55 -10.33 -12.11
C ASN A 62 6.58 -9.22 -11.88
N ALA A 63 6.16 -8.03 -11.43
CA ALA A 63 7.07 -6.95 -11.08
C ALA A 63 7.92 -7.30 -9.85
N GLU A 64 7.29 -7.89 -8.82
CA GLU A 64 7.97 -8.38 -7.63
C GLU A 64 8.95 -9.52 -7.98
N LEU A 65 8.49 -10.52 -8.73
CA LEU A 65 9.34 -11.63 -9.17
C LEU A 65 10.52 -11.13 -10.02
N SER A 66 10.29 -10.22 -10.97
CA SER A 66 11.37 -9.66 -11.80
C SER A 66 12.41 -8.91 -10.96
N THR A 67 11.97 -8.23 -9.90
CA THR A 67 12.90 -7.57 -8.96
C THR A 67 13.74 -8.59 -8.21
N LEU A 68 13.14 -9.68 -7.73
CA LEU A 68 13.88 -10.75 -7.05
C LEU A 68 14.84 -11.48 -8.01
N GLU A 69 14.43 -11.72 -9.25
CA GLU A 69 15.25 -12.34 -10.30
C GLU A 69 16.48 -11.51 -10.65
N LYS A 70 16.33 -10.20 -10.82
CA LYS A 70 17.46 -9.28 -10.99
C LYS A 70 18.44 -9.31 -9.82
N ASN A 71 17.93 -9.62 -8.63
CA ASN A 71 18.71 -9.72 -7.41
C ASN A 71 19.22 -11.15 -7.10
N GLY A 72 19.07 -12.09 -8.04
CA GLY A 72 19.68 -13.42 -7.98
C GLY A 72 18.76 -14.56 -7.53
N TYR A 73 17.46 -14.32 -7.36
CA TYR A 73 16.50 -15.39 -7.07
C TYR A 73 15.93 -15.98 -8.35
N ASN A 74 16.14 -17.27 -8.60
CA ASN A 74 15.56 -17.95 -9.77
C ASN A 74 14.61 -19.07 -9.31
N PRO A 75 13.28 -18.91 -9.45
CA PRO A 75 12.32 -19.93 -9.03
C PRO A 75 12.26 -21.16 -9.97
N GLY A 76 12.69 -21.02 -11.23
CA GLY A 76 12.67 -22.11 -12.23
C GLY A 76 14.03 -22.78 -12.43
N GLY A 77 15.09 -22.25 -11.82
CA GLY A 77 16.45 -22.78 -11.90
C GLY A 77 16.80 -23.74 -10.78
N SER A 78 18.09 -24.07 -10.67
CA SER A 78 18.61 -24.92 -9.60
C SER A 78 18.37 -24.29 -8.23
N GLN A 79 17.71 -25.02 -7.33
CA GLN A 79 17.37 -24.57 -5.98
C GLN A 79 18.46 -24.89 -4.94
N THR A 80 19.71 -25.12 -5.37
CA THR A 80 20.83 -25.52 -4.49
C THR A 80 21.03 -24.59 -3.29
N ASN A 81 20.80 -23.28 -3.48
CA ASN A 81 20.98 -22.26 -2.46
C ASN A 81 19.65 -21.73 -1.89
N TYR A 82 18.54 -22.43 -2.12
CA TYR A 82 17.26 -22.10 -1.49
C TYR A 82 17.28 -22.52 -0.02
N PRO A 83 16.74 -21.72 0.93
CA PRO A 83 16.06 -20.43 0.77
C PRO A 83 16.97 -19.20 0.82
N GLN A 84 18.29 -19.39 0.95
CA GLN A 84 19.24 -18.29 1.17
C GLN A 84 19.28 -17.29 0.00
N ASN A 85 19.13 -17.77 -1.23
CA ASN A 85 19.02 -16.95 -2.43
C ASN A 85 17.82 -15.98 -2.39
N LEU A 86 16.67 -16.43 -1.86
CA LEU A 86 15.46 -15.64 -1.74
C LEU A 86 15.65 -14.51 -0.71
N GLN A 87 16.20 -14.82 0.47
CA GLN A 87 16.48 -13.81 1.49
C GLN A 87 17.51 -12.78 1.00
N ASN A 88 18.57 -13.24 0.34
CA ASN A 88 19.58 -12.35 -0.22
C ASN A 88 18.98 -11.46 -1.33
N ALA A 89 18.11 -12.00 -2.18
CA ALA A 89 17.44 -11.22 -3.22
C ALA A 89 16.48 -10.17 -2.63
N GLN A 90 15.75 -10.51 -1.56
CA GLN A 90 14.91 -9.57 -0.83
C GLN A 90 15.72 -8.44 -0.17
N GLN A 91 16.83 -8.78 0.49
CA GLN A 91 17.73 -7.78 1.10
C GLN A 91 18.31 -6.85 0.03
N LYS A 92 18.80 -7.39 -1.08
CA LYS A 92 19.29 -6.61 -2.23
C LYS A 92 18.21 -5.73 -2.85
N ALA A 93 16.98 -6.24 -3.00
CA ALA A 93 15.84 -5.45 -3.48
C ALA A 93 15.51 -4.27 -2.56
N ALA A 94 15.74 -4.42 -1.25
CA ALA A 94 15.61 -3.35 -0.25
C ALA A 94 16.86 -2.44 -0.14
N GLY A 95 17.85 -2.60 -1.03
CA GLY A 95 19.11 -1.83 -1.00
C GLY A 95 20.06 -2.23 0.13
N GLN A 96 19.80 -3.35 0.81
CA GLN A 96 20.63 -3.87 1.89
C GLN A 96 21.70 -4.81 1.35
N LYS A 97 22.88 -4.82 1.99
CA LYS A 97 23.89 -5.83 1.69
C LYS A 97 23.45 -7.19 2.26
N PRO A 98 23.53 -8.27 1.47
CA PRO A 98 23.15 -9.60 1.94
C PRO A 98 24.02 -9.99 3.14
N THR A 99 23.39 -10.21 4.28
CA THR A 99 24.04 -10.58 5.54
C THR A 99 24.49 -12.04 5.57
N ASN A 100 23.96 -12.84 4.63
CA ASN A 100 24.19 -14.28 4.51
C ASN A 100 24.58 -14.64 3.06
N ALA A 101 25.37 -13.80 2.39
CA ALA A 101 25.89 -14.14 1.07
C ALA A 101 26.70 -15.45 1.14
N PRO A 102 26.47 -16.44 0.24
CA PRO A 102 27.40 -17.55 0.16
C PRO A 102 28.78 -16.96 -0.15
N ALA A 103 29.78 -17.32 0.64
CA ALA A 103 31.16 -16.97 0.37
C ALA A 103 31.50 -17.47 -1.04
N VAL A 104 31.57 -16.56 -2.00
CA VAL A 104 32.21 -16.85 -3.28
C VAL A 104 33.69 -16.98 -2.92
N ALA A 105 34.17 -18.22 -2.81
CA ALA A 105 35.58 -18.51 -2.70
C ALA A 105 36.31 -17.90 -3.91
N PRO A 106 37.54 -17.38 -3.71
CA PRO A 106 38.27 -16.56 -4.69
C PRO A 106 38.52 -17.26 -6.02
#